data_AF-A0A662HU32-F1
#
_entry.id   AF-A0A662HU32-F1
#
_cell.length_a   1.000
_cell.length_b   1.000
_cell.length_c   1.000
_cell.angle_alpha   90.00
_cell.angle_beta   90.00
_cell.angle_gamma   90.00
#
_symmetry.space_group_name_H-M   'P 1'
#
loop_
_entity.id
_entity.type
_entity.pdbx_description
1 polymer ?
#
loop_
_entity_poly.entity_id
_entity_poly.type
_entity_poly.pdbx_seq_one_letter_code
_entity_poly.pdbx_strand_id
1 'polypeptide(L)' 'MGETLIKVVNLKKYFPIRGIFFARAKVKAVDGVTFEIRRGETLGLVGESGCGKTTTGRLILRLLKPTAGHVYFEGKDVF' A
#
# COMPACT_ATOMS: atom_id res chain seq x y z
N MET A 1 16.86 -17.12 -10.05
CA MET A 1 16.28 -16.01 -9.26
C MET A 1 14.99 -15.63 -9.97
N GLY A 2 13.83 -15.79 -9.34
CA GLY A 2 12.52 -15.71 -10.03
C GLY A 2 12.14 -14.31 -10.49
N GLU A 3 11.29 -14.23 -11.52
CA GLU A 3 10.74 -12.97 -12.05
C GLU A 3 9.89 -12.24 -11.00
N THR A 4 9.90 -10.91 -11.03
CA THR A 4 9.06 -10.07 -10.16
C THR A 4 7.58 -10.23 -10.53
N LEU A 5 6.77 -10.72 -9.60
CA LEU A 5 5.34 -10.92 -9.77
C LEU A 5 4.55 -9.68 -9.34
N ILE A 6 4.90 -9.11 -8.18
CA ILE A 6 4.30 -7.88 -7.65
C ILE A 6 5.42 -6.87 -7.39
N LYS A 7 5.25 -5.64 -7.87
CA LYS A 7 6.14 -4.52 -7.56
C LYS A 7 5.34 -3.35 -7.01
N VAL A 8 5.69 -2.89 -5.82
CA VAL A 8 5.06 -1.77 -5.13
C VAL A 8 6.04 -0.60 -5.11
N VAL A 9 5.63 0.58 -5.57
CA VAL A 9 6.52 1.75 -5.70
C VAL A 9 5.89 2.97 -5.04
N ASN A 10 6.55 3.48 -4.00
CA ASN A 10 6.20 4.70 -3.26
C ASN A 10 4.70 4.75 -2.89
N LEU A 11 4.15 3.61 -2.48
CA LEU A 11 2.72 3.44 -2.26
C LEU A 11 2.27 4.25 -1.05
N LYS A 12 1.19 5.02 -1.23
CA LYS A 12 0.64 5.92 -0.21
C LYS A 12 -0.86 5.74 -0.08
N LYS A 13 -1.37 5.77 1.14
CA LYS A 13 -2.81 5.82 1.42
C LYS A 13 -3.09 6.69 2.63
N TYR A 14 -3.75 7.82 2.38
CA TYR A 14 -4.14 8.78 3.39
C TYR A 14 -5.66 8.81 3.50
N PHE A 15 -6.17 8.64 4.72
CA PHE A 15 -7.60 8.69 5.01
C PHE A 15 -7.96 10.06 5.61
N PRO A 16 -9.03 10.71 5.13
CA PRO A 16 -9.50 11.95 5.73
C PRO A 16 -10.07 11.68 7.13
N ILE A 17 -9.80 12.58 8.07
CA ILE A 17 -10.40 12.59 9.40
C ILE A 17 -11.36 13.77 9.46
N ARG A 18 -12.59 13.56 9.93
CA ARG A 18 -13.48 14.66 10.28
C ARG A 18 -13.10 15.17 11.67
N GLY A 19 -12.52 16.37 11.74
CA GLY A 19 -12.28 17.08 13.00
C GLY A 19 -13.50 17.90 13.44
N ILE A 20 -13.55 18.25 14.74
CA ILE A 20 -14.62 19.06 15.37
C ILE A 20 -14.46 20.57 15.06
N PHE A 21 -13.28 20.99 14.63
CA PHE A 21 -13.00 22.33 14.11
C PHE A 21 -12.41 22.18 12.69
N PHE A 22 -12.73 23.13 11.80
CA PHE A 22 -12.45 23.26 10.35
C PHE A 22 -11.10 22.76 9.74
N ALA A 23 -10.21 22.09 10.48
CA ALA A 23 -9.00 21.48 9.98
C ALA A 23 -9.26 20.13 9.28
N ARG A 24 -8.90 20.05 8.00
CA ARG A 24 -8.86 18.79 7.23
C ARG A 24 -7.59 17.99 7.60
N ALA A 25 -7.65 17.20 8.67
CA ALA A 25 -6.56 16.28 9.02
C ALA A 25 -6.63 14.98 8.18
N LYS A 26 -5.48 14.32 7.97
CA LYS A 26 -5.40 13.02 7.31
C LYS A 26 -4.59 12.04 8.14
N VAL A 27 -5.07 10.81 8.32
CA VAL A 27 -4.24 9.70 8.80
C VAL A 27 -3.44 9.15 7.64
N LYS A 28 -2.12 9.12 7.78
CA LYS A 28 -1.22 8.48 6.83
C LYS A 28 -1.07 6.98 7.14
N ALA A 29 -2.01 6.17 6.65
CA ALA A 29 -2.02 4.73 6.95
C ALA A 29 -0.92 3.97 6.20
N VAL A 30 -0.50 4.45 5.04
CA VAL A 30 0.68 3.99 4.30
C VAL A 30 1.38 5.22 3.74
N ASP A 31 2.69 5.37 3.95
CA ASP A 31 3.44 6.54 3.50
C ASP A 31 4.79 6.17 2.84
N GLY A 32 4.76 5.85 1.54
CA GLY A 32 5.97 5.68 0.73
C GLY A 32 6.57 4.27 0.74
N VAL A 33 5.72 3.24 0.88
CA VAL A 33 6.17 1.85 0.91
C VAL A 33 6.62 1.39 -0.48
N THR A 34 7.80 0.77 -0.57
CA THR A 34 8.38 0.22 -1.81
C THR A 34 8.96 -1.16 -1.55
N PHE A 35 8.54 -2.17 -2.31
CA PHE A 35 9.09 -3.53 -2.25
C PHE A 35 8.66 -4.35 -3.47
N GLU A 36 9.24 -5.53 -3.62
CA GLU A 36 8.91 -6.50 -4.68
C GLU A 36 8.60 -7.87 -4.06
N ILE A 37 7.72 -8.64 -4.71
CA ILE A 37 7.48 -10.07 -4.43
C ILE A 37 7.73 -10.83 -5.72
N ARG A 38 8.66 -11.78 -5.70
CA ARG A 38 8.99 -12.62 -6.84
C ARG A 38 8.06 -13.82 -6.96
N ARG A 39 7.98 -14.41 -8.15
CA ARG A 39 7.20 -15.64 -8.37
C ARG A 39 7.75 -16.76 -7.47
N GLY A 40 6.86 -17.34 -6.67
CA GLY A 40 7.21 -18.38 -5.68
C GLY A 40 7.73 -17.84 -4.34
N GLU A 41 7.82 -16.53 -4.15
CA GLU A 41 8.20 -15.91 -2.88
C GLU A 41 6.98 -15.71 -1.97
N THR A 42 7.16 -15.99 -0.68
CA THR A 42 6.18 -15.66 0.37
C THR A 42 6.71 -14.50 1.20
N LEU A 43 6.03 -13.35 1.15
CA LEU A 43 6.37 -12.17 1.96
C LEU A 43 5.46 -12.07 3.18
N GLY A 44 6.05 -12.04 4.38
CA GLY A 44 5.35 -11.77 5.63
C GLY A 44 5.44 -10.30 6.03
N LEU A 45 4.30 -9.62 6.22
CA LEU A 45 4.25 -8.24 6.71
C LEU A 45 3.81 -8.20 8.17
N VAL A 46 4.73 -7.84 9.08
CA VAL A 46 4.53 -7.82 10.53
C VAL A 46 4.67 -6.41 11.11
N GLY A 47 4.15 -6.21 12.33
CA GLY A 47 4.17 -4.91 13.03
C GLY A 47 2.97 -4.73 13.96
N GLU A 48 2.97 -3.66 14.75
CA GLU A 48 1.94 -3.35 15.75
C GLU A 48 0.54 -3.09 15.15
N SER A 49 -0.51 -3.21 15.97
CA SER A 49 -1.86 -2.83 15.55
C SER A 49 -1.89 -1.36 15.08
N GLY A 50 -2.54 -1.09 13.96
CA GLY A 50 -2.63 0.28 13.41
C GLY A 50 -1.46 0.74 12.53
N CYS A 51 -0.35 -0.01 12.40
CA CYS A 51 0.81 0.42 11.61
C CYS A 51 0.64 0.38 10.07
N GLY A 52 -0.53 -0.06 9.56
CA GLY A 52 -0.84 -0.04 8.13
C GLY A 52 -0.82 -1.37 7.39
N LYS A 53 -0.52 -2.51 8.03
CA LYS A 53 -0.44 -3.85 7.40
C LYS A 53 -1.65 -4.20 6.53
N THR A 54 -2.84 -4.17 7.13
CA THR A 54 -4.11 -4.48 6.43
C THR A 54 -4.38 -3.49 5.31
N THR A 55 -3.99 -2.22 5.48
CA THR A 55 -4.15 -1.21 4.43
C THR A 55 -3.23 -1.50 3.24
N THR A 56 -1.96 -1.82 3.48
CA THR A 56 -1.01 -2.22 2.44
C THR A 56 -1.50 -3.44 1.66
N GLY A 57 -1.94 -4.50 2.36
CA GLY A 57 -2.48 -5.69 1.70
C GLY A 57 -3.72 -5.39 0.84
N ARG A 58 -4.65 -4.58 1.37
CA ARG A 58 -5.85 -4.17 0.61
C ARG A 58 -5.53 -3.31 -0.61
N LEU A 59 -4.49 -2.49 -0.58
CA LEU A 59 -4.03 -1.72 -1.75
C LEU A 59 -3.48 -2.66 -2.82
N ILE A 60 -2.65 -3.64 -2.46
CA ILE A 60 -2.08 -4.62 -3.40
C ILE A 60 -3.18 -5.47 -4.06
N LEU A 61 -4.17 -5.88 -3.27
CA LEU A 61 -5.35 -6.61 -3.75
C LEU A 61 -6.38 -5.72 -4.48
N ARG A 62 -6.07 -4.44 -4.70
CA ARG A 62 -6.95 -3.45 -5.37
C ARG A 62 -8.31 -3.25 -4.70
N LEU A 63 -8.44 -3.63 -3.43
CA LEU A 63 -9.63 -3.38 -2.61
C LEU A 63 -9.71 -1.92 -2.14
N LEU A 64 -8.60 -1.18 -2.24
CA LEU A 64 -8.52 0.25 -1.99
C LEU A 64 -7.76 0.93 -3.12
N LYS A 65 -8.19 2.15 -3.48
CA LYS A 65 -7.42 3.03 -4.35
C LYS A 65 -6.29 3.73 -3.57
N PRO A 66 -5.04 3.74 -4.05
CA PRO A 66 -3.96 4.50 -3.43
C PRO A 66 -4.24 6.00 -3.49
N THR A 67 -3.65 6.75 -2.57
CA THR A 67 -3.56 8.21 -2.67
C THR A 67 -2.47 8.62 -3.67
N ALA A 68 -1.37 7.86 -3.72
CA ALA A 68 -0.29 8.02 -4.69
C ALA A 68 0.56 6.73 -4.75
N GLY A 69 1.45 6.65 -5.74
CA GLY A 69 2.31 5.48 -5.99
C GLY A 69 1.64 4.44 -6.88
N HIS A 70 2.37 3.37 -7.16
CA HIS A 70 2.01 2.37 -8.16
C HIS A 70 2.10 0.95 -7.60
N VAL A 71 1.27 0.06 -8.13
CA VAL A 71 1.36 -1.39 -7.92
C VAL A 71 1.36 -2.03 -9.29
N TYR A 72 2.40 -2.82 -9.57
CA TYR A 72 2.50 -3.58 -10.81
C TYR A 72 2.26 -5.06 -10.51
N PHE A 73 1.44 -5.71 -11.31
CA PHE A 73 1.27 -7.16 -11.33
C PHE A 73 1.71 -7.68 -12.70
N GLU A 74 2.70 -8.58 -12.72
CA GLU A 74 3.32 -9.09 -13.95
C GLU A 74 3.76 -7.96 -14.91
N GLY A 75 4.39 -6.92 -14.33
CA GLY A 75 4.90 -5.76 -15.05
C GLY A 75 3.85 -4.73 -15.49
N LYS A 76 2.55 -4.97 -15.26
CA LYS A 76 1.47 -4.06 -15.65
C LYS A 76 0.97 -3.28 -14.44
N ASP A 77 0.87 -1.95 -14.57
CA ASP A 77 0.22 -1.13 -13.55
C ASP A 77 -1.26 -1.50 -13.45
N VAL A 78 -1.76 -1.59 -12.21
CA VAL A 78 -3.13 -2.02 -11.93
C VAL A 78 -4.04 -0.89 -11.45
N PHE A 79 -3.57 0.37 -11.46
CA PHE A 79 -4.33 1.55 -11.03
C PHE A 79 -4.48 2.65 -12.07
#